data_AF-A0A944HNV7-F1
#
_entry.id   AF-A0A944HNV7-F1
#
_cell.length_a   1.000
_cell.length_b   1.000
_cell.length_c   1.000
_cell.angle_alpha   90.00
_cell.angle_beta   90.00
_cell.angle_gamma   90.00
#
_symmetry.space_group_name_H-M   'P 1'
#
loop_
_entity.id
_entity.type
_entity.pdbx_description
1 polymer ?
#
loop_
_entity_poly.entity_id
_entity_poly.type
_entity_poly.pdbx_seq_one_letter_code
_entity_poly.pdbx_strand_id
1 'polypeptide(L)'
;MRRDPVALLVEYLQTVSGIREYVTGDLVGREPGEVTIYLEHSGGFRRVRNRADRADIEYSVVHPDRSEAVALAYALREQLLEHAPGAVVPGAQFLDVAEVSAPRYLPDQVSREHVYGGEVALFFIEV
;
A
#
# COMPACT_ATOMS: atom_id res chain seq x y z
N MET A 1 -16.24 1.55 8.41
CA MET A 1 -14.85 1.92 8.71
C MET A 1 -14.85 3.10 9.67
N ARG A 2 -14.17 2.98 10.82
CA ARG A 2 -13.93 4.07 11.79
C ARG A 2 -12.45 4.42 11.92
N ARG A 3 -11.56 3.51 11.52
CA ARG A 3 -10.11 3.75 11.42
C ARG A 3 -9.72 4.01 9.97
N ASP A 4 -8.62 4.73 9.79
CA ASP A 4 -8.00 4.91 8.48
C ASP A 4 -7.27 3.63 8.05
N PRO A 5 -7.71 2.96 6.97
CA PRO A 5 -7.07 1.73 6.49
C PRO A 5 -5.65 1.96 5.95
N VAL A 6 -5.34 3.17 5.47
CA VAL A 6 -3.98 3.50 5.01
C VAL A 6 -3.03 3.50 6.21
N ALA A 7 -3.40 4.16 7.31
CA ALA A 7 -2.60 4.17 8.53
C ALA A 7 -2.33 2.74 9.05
N LEU A 8 -3.35 1.88 9.06
CA LEU A 8 -3.19 0.48 9.46
C LEU A 8 -2.21 -0.28 8.55
N LEU A 9 -2.29 -0.05 7.24
CA LEU A 9 -1.40 -0.71 6.28
C LEU A 9 0.04 -0.17 6.36
N VAL A 10 0.21 1.13 6.59
CA VAL A 10 1.54 1.73 6.86
C VAL A 10 2.15 1.11 8.11
N GLU A 11 1.40 0.99 9.21
CA GLU A 11 1.87 0.34 10.44
C GLU A 11 2.37 -1.09 10.17
N TYR A 12 1.63 -1.86 9.37
CA TYR A 12 2.07 -3.18 8.94
C TYR A 12 3.37 -3.13 8.13
N LEU A 13 3.42 -2.31 7.07
CA LEU A 13 4.57 -2.26 6.15
C LEU A 13 5.85 -1.72 6.82
N GLN A 14 5.72 -0.90 7.86
CA GLN A 14 6.85 -0.46 8.69
C GLN A 14 7.54 -1.61 9.44
N THR A 15 6.89 -2.77 9.57
CA THR A 15 7.50 -3.97 10.15
C THR A 15 8.30 -4.81 9.14
N VAL A 16 8.17 -4.50 7.84
CA VAL A 16 8.75 -5.31 6.76
C VAL A 16 10.10 -4.74 6.31
N SER A 17 11.16 -5.50 6.50
CA SER A 17 12.51 -5.13 6.06
C SER A 17 12.56 -4.96 4.54
N GLY A 18 13.17 -3.88 4.05
CA GLY A 18 13.27 -3.59 2.61
C GLY A 18 12.05 -2.86 2.04
N ILE A 19 10.97 -2.69 2.82
CA ILE A 19 9.80 -1.86 2.47
C ILE A 19 9.69 -0.68 3.43
N ARG A 20 9.92 -0.90 4.73
CA ARG A 20 9.77 0.11 5.78
C ARG A 20 10.58 1.38 5.54
N GLU A 21 11.70 1.29 4.81
CA GLU A 21 12.57 2.41 4.49
C GLU A 21 11.96 3.37 3.47
N TYR A 22 10.95 2.92 2.72
CA TYR A 22 10.37 3.64 1.60
C TYR A 22 8.90 3.98 1.80
N VAL A 23 8.20 3.29 2.71
CA VAL A 23 6.75 3.45 2.90
C VAL A 23 6.39 4.73 3.64
N THR A 24 5.48 5.49 3.04
CA THR A 24 4.89 6.70 3.63
C THR A 24 3.38 6.71 3.39
N GLY A 25 2.64 7.25 4.36
CA GLY A 25 1.20 7.50 4.23
C GLY A 25 0.87 8.84 3.57
N ASP A 26 1.86 9.72 3.41
CA ASP A 26 1.72 11.02 2.77
C ASP A 26 2.97 11.39 1.95
N LEU A 27 2.85 12.39 1.08
CA LEU A 27 3.97 12.91 0.30
C LEU A 27 4.56 14.19 0.91
N VAL A 28 4.24 14.51 2.17
CA VAL A 28 4.65 15.78 2.78
C VAL A 28 6.15 15.76 3.06
N GLY A 29 6.85 16.73 2.47
CA GLY A 29 8.30 16.87 2.65
C GLY A 29 9.15 15.92 1.82
N ARG A 30 8.52 15.16 0.89
CA ARG A 30 9.24 14.36 -0.11
C ARG A 30 9.91 15.26 -1.13
N GLU A 31 11.17 14.98 -1.42
CA GLU A 31 11.93 15.62 -2.51
C GLU A 31 12.03 14.73 -3.76
N PRO A 32 12.07 15.31 -4.98
CA PRO A 32 12.30 14.53 -6.19
C PRO A 32 13.62 13.75 -6.14
N GLY A 33 13.57 12.48 -6.55
CA GLY A 33 14.69 11.52 -6.50
C GLY A 33 14.64 10.59 -5.30
N GLU A 34 13.80 10.86 -4.30
CA GLU A 34 13.60 9.97 -3.16
C GLU A 34 12.75 8.75 -3.55
N VAL A 35 13.21 7.57 -3.14
CA VAL A 35 12.46 6.32 -3.30
C VAL A 35 11.29 6.32 -2.34
N THR A 36 10.09 6.13 -2.85
CA THR A 36 8.87 6.30 -2.04
C THR A 36 7.82 5.28 -2.43
N ILE A 37 7.25 4.60 -1.44
CA ILE A 37 6.02 3.83 -1.55
C ILE A 37 4.92 4.68 -0.91
N TYR A 38 4.05 5.23 -1.73
CA TYR A 38 2.92 6.04 -1.31
C TYR A 38 1.63 5.21 -1.37
N LEU A 39 0.78 5.35 -0.36
CA LEU A 39 -0.51 4.65 -0.24
C LEU A 39 -1.65 5.66 -0.17
N GLU A 40 -2.73 5.39 -0.89
CA GLU A 40 -3.93 6.21 -0.92
C GLU A 40 -5.18 5.34 -0.78
N HIS A 41 -6.16 5.82 -0.01
CA HIS A 41 -7.47 5.17 0.13
C HIS A 41 -8.35 5.52 -1.07
N SER A 42 -8.54 4.56 -1.99
CA SER A 42 -9.31 4.75 -3.24
C SER A 42 -10.79 4.42 -3.10
N GLY A 43 -11.18 3.70 -2.04
CA GLY A 43 -12.57 3.36 -1.80
C GLY A 43 -12.76 2.28 -0.74
N GLY A 44 -13.97 1.73 -0.68
CA GLY A 44 -14.27 0.63 0.23
C GLY A 44 -15.69 0.66 0.76
N PHE A 45 -16.06 -0.40 1.49
CA PHE A 45 -17.38 -0.53 2.09
C PHE A 45 -17.37 -1.49 3.27
N ARG A 46 -18.42 -1.39 4.09
CA ARG A 46 -18.65 -2.33 5.18
C ARG A 46 -19.16 -3.66 4.65
N ARG A 47 -18.34 -4.70 4.73
CA ARG A 47 -18.67 -6.05 4.23
C ARG A 47 -19.65 -6.76 5.16
N VAL A 48 -19.39 -6.75 6.46
CA VAL A 48 -20.28 -7.32 7.48
C VAL A 48 -20.66 -6.21 8.45
N ARG A 49 -21.97 -5.98 8.59
CA ARG A 49 -22.50 -4.95 9.51
C ARG A 49 -21.88 -5.14 10.90
N ASN A 50 -21.25 -4.07 11.40
CA ASN A 50 -20.58 -3.99 12.71
C ASN A 50 -19.40 -4.94 12.96
N ARG A 51 -18.82 -5.60 11.94
CA ARG A 51 -17.69 -6.51 12.18
C ARG A 51 -16.53 -6.43 11.19
N ALA A 52 -16.80 -6.32 9.89
CA ALA A 52 -15.74 -6.39 8.89
C ALA A 52 -15.91 -5.30 7.84
N ASP A 53 -14.81 -4.66 7.49
CA ASP A 53 -14.72 -3.63 6.48
C ASP A 53 -13.81 -4.12 5.33
N ARG A 54 -14.07 -3.63 4.12
CA ARG A 54 -13.17 -3.71 2.96
C ARG A 54 -12.72 -2.29 2.64
N ALA A 55 -11.43 -2.09 2.50
CA ALA A 55 -10.84 -0.85 1.97
C ALA A 55 -10.10 -1.17 0.66
N ASP A 56 -10.30 -0.35 -0.36
CA ASP A 56 -9.54 -0.38 -1.59
C ASP A 56 -8.40 0.65 -1.45
N ILE A 57 -7.17 0.22 -1.67
CA ILE A 57 -5.94 0.98 -1.45
C ILE A 57 -5.13 0.98 -2.73
N GLU A 58 -4.93 2.17 -3.29
CA GLU A 58 -3.96 2.39 -4.35
C GLU A 58 -2.56 2.55 -3.73
N TYR A 59 -1.57 1.94 -4.37
CA TYR A 59 -0.16 2.14 -4.02
C TYR A 59 0.60 2.64 -5.24
N SER A 60 1.54 3.55 -5.00
CA SER A 60 2.46 4.08 -6.00
C SER A 60 3.89 3.94 -5.51
N VAL A 61 4.73 3.27 -6.29
CA VAL A 61 6.16 3.13 -6.03
C VAL A 61 6.90 4.07 -6.95
N VAL A 62 7.51 5.10 -6.38
CA VAL A 62 8.33 6.10 -7.08
C VAL A 62 9.80 5.78 -6.89
N HIS A 63 10.55 5.75 -7.99
CA HIS A 63 11.98 5.46 -7.98
C HIS A 63 12.70 6.17 -9.15
N PRO A 64 13.96 6.62 -8.99
CA PRO A 64 14.72 7.27 -10.07
C PRO A 64 15.19 6.30 -11.16
N ASP A 65 15.37 5.02 -10.83
CA ASP A 65 15.66 3.93 -11.78
C ASP A 65 14.42 3.06 -12.06
N ARG A 66 14.19 2.73 -13.34
CA ARG A 66 12.99 2.00 -13.78
C ARG A 66 12.99 0.53 -13.36
N SER A 67 14.12 -0.15 -13.47
CA SER A 67 14.26 -1.57 -13.10
C SER A 67 14.00 -1.78 -11.62
N GLU A 68 14.55 -0.89 -10.80
CA GLU A 68 14.34 -0.93 -9.36
C GLU A 68 12.90 -0.53 -8.99
N ALA A 69 12.28 0.43 -9.71
CA ALA A 69 10.87 0.79 -9.51
C ALA A 69 9.95 -0.43 -9.65
N VAL A 70 10.13 -1.21 -10.73
CA VAL A 70 9.31 -2.38 -11.01
C VAL A 70 9.60 -3.51 -10.04
N ALA A 71 10.87 -3.73 -9.68
CA ALA A 71 11.26 -4.76 -8.72
C ALA A 71 10.63 -4.49 -7.34
N LEU A 72 10.71 -3.24 -6.85
CA LEU A 72 10.13 -2.83 -5.58
C LEU A 72 8.59 -2.90 -5.60
N ALA A 73 7.95 -2.54 -6.72
CA ALA A 73 6.49 -2.67 -6.85
C ALA A 73 6.02 -4.12 -6.81
N TYR A 74 6.75 -5.06 -7.43
CA TYR A 74 6.42 -6.48 -7.33
C TYR A 74 6.72 -7.06 -5.94
N ALA A 75 7.79 -6.62 -5.28
CA ALA A 75 8.09 -7.02 -3.91
C ALA A 75 7.00 -6.54 -2.93
N LEU A 76 6.54 -5.29 -3.07
CA LEU A 76 5.40 -4.77 -2.32
C LEU A 76 4.13 -5.57 -2.57
N ARG A 77 3.83 -5.87 -3.84
CA ARG A 77 2.68 -6.70 -4.23
C ARG A 77 2.73 -8.07 -3.56
N GLU A 78 3.86 -8.77 -3.64
CA GLU A 78 4.05 -10.07 -3.00
C GLU A 78 3.85 -9.98 -1.49
N GLN A 79 4.44 -8.97 -0.84
CA GLN A 79 4.25 -8.74 0.58
C GLN A 79 2.77 -8.55 0.95
N LEU A 80 2.04 -7.75 0.17
CA LEU A 80 0.62 -7.47 0.41
C LEU A 80 -0.25 -8.71 0.21
N LEU A 81 0.00 -9.52 -0.82
CA LEU A 81 -0.87 -10.65 -1.15
C LEU A 81 -0.53 -11.93 -0.39
N GLU A 82 0.75 -12.21 -0.14
CA GLU A 82 1.21 -13.49 0.41
C GLU A 82 1.52 -13.42 1.91
N HIS A 83 1.77 -12.23 2.45
CA HIS A 83 2.27 -12.08 3.83
C HIS A 83 1.42 -11.18 4.72
N ALA A 84 0.61 -10.28 4.16
CA ALA A 84 -0.29 -9.43 4.95
C ALA A 84 -1.56 -10.16 5.45
N PRO A 85 -2.15 -11.14 4.73
CA PRO A 85 -3.30 -11.88 5.24
C PRO A 85 -3.00 -12.56 6.58
N GLY A 86 -3.85 -12.34 7.57
CA GLY A 86 -3.68 -12.84 8.94
C GLY A 86 -2.82 -11.96 9.85
N ALA A 87 -2.19 -10.90 9.33
CA ALA A 87 -1.42 -9.97 10.14
C ALA A 87 -2.29 -9.25 11.18
N VAL A 88 -1.69 -8.97 12.33
CA VAL A 88 -2.31 -8.20 13.41
C VAL A 88 -1.49 -6.95 13.62
N VAL A 89 -2.15 -5.80 13.52
CA VAL A 89 -1.60 -4.46 13.79
C VAL A 89 -2.37 -3.81 14.94
N PRO A 90 -1.85 -2.76 15.57
CA PRO A 90 -2.55 -2.01 16.61
C PRO A 90 -4.01 -1.62 16.25
N GLY A 91 -4.93 -2.47 16.70
CA GLY A 91 -6.38 -2.25 16.57
C GLY A 91 -7.00 -2.60 15.22
N ALA A 92 -6.33 -3.43 14.43
CA ALA A 92 -6.97 -4.18 13.36
C ALA A 92 -6.32 -5.56 13.15
N GLN A 93 -7.10 -6.49 12.64
CA GLN A 93 -6.60 -7.74 12.08
C GLN A 93 -6.93 -7.78 10.59
N PHE A 94 -5.92 -8.04 9.78
CA PHE A 94 -6.08 -8.25 8.35
C PHE A 94 -6.58 -9.67 8.12
N LEU A 95 -7.76 -9.77 7.52
CA LEU A 95 -8.40 -11.04 7.20
C LEU A 95 -7.86 -11.61 5.89
N ASP A 96 -7.72 -10.73 4.89
CA ASP A 96 -7.35 -11.10 3.53
C ASP A 96 -6.93 -9.85 2.75
N VAL A 97 -6.16 -10.03 1.67
CA VAL A 97 -5.81 -8.97 0.73
C VAL A 97 -5.97 -9.52 -0.69
N ALA A 98 -6.81 -8.86 -1.48
CA ALA A 98 -7.03 -9.26 -2.87
C ALA A 98 -6.46 -8.22 -3.84
N GLU A 99 -5.88 -8.66 -4.94
CA GLU A 99 -5.46 -7.76 -6.02
C GLU A 99 -6.69 -7.18 -6.73
N VAL A 100 -6.72 -5.85 -6.87
CA VAL A 100 -7.66 -5.14 -7.73
C VAL A 100 -7.00 -4.80 -9.06
N SER A 101 -5.75 -4.31 -9.01
CA SER A 101 -4.93 -4.12 -10.20
C SER A 101 -3.44 -4.36 -9.92
N ALA A 102 -2.79 -5.08 -10.82
CA ALA A 102 -1.36 -5.35 -10.75
C ALA A 102 -0.51 -4.09 -11.03
N PRO A 103 0.77 -4.07 -10.58
CA PRO A 103 1.69 -2.99 -10.87
C PRO A 103 1.75 -2.66 -12.37
N ARG A 104 1.48 -1.40 -12.70
CA ARG A 104 1.58 -0.85 -14.05
C ARG A 104 2.39 0.44 -14.04
N TYR A 105 3.08 0.70 -15.15
CA TYR A 105 3.91 1.89 -15.29
C TYR A 105 3.05 3.14 -15.48
N LEU A 106 3.24 4.14 -14.61
CA LEU A 106 2.49 5.40 -14.55
C LEU A 106 3.47 6.58 -14.59
N PRO A 107 4.14 6.85 -15.71
CA PRO A 107 5.23 7.83 -15.75
C PRO A 107 4.77 9.22 -15.27
N ASP A 108 5.48 9.78 -14.30
CA ASP A 108 5.28 11.18 -13.92
C ASP A 108 6.05 12.09 -14.90
N GLN A 109 5.30 12.88 -15.65
CA GLN A 109 5.86 13.76 -16.68
C GLN A 109 6.59 14.99 -16.10
N VAL A 110 6.33 15.34 -14.83
CA VAL A 110 6.89 16.52 -14.19
C VAL A 110 8.20 16.18 -13.49
N SER A 111 8.18 15.21 -12.57
CA SER A 111 9.38 14.77 -11.84
C SER A 111 10.34 13.94 -12.70
N ARG A 112 9.83 13.36 -13.80
CA ARG A 112 10.52 12.38 -14.66
C ARG A 112 10.91 11.09 -13.93
N GLU A 113 10.33 10.83 -12.77
CA GLU A 113 10.57 9.63 -12.00
C GLU A 113 9.77 8.45 -12.56
N HIS A 114 10.28 7.25 -12.30
CA HIS A 114 9.58 6.03 -12.68
C HIS A 114 8.60 5.67 -11.59
N VAL A 115 7.31 5.69 -11.93
CA VAL A 115 6.26 5.28 -11.01
C VAL A 115 5.63 3.98 -11.48
N TYR A 116 5.48 3.02 -10.58
CA TYR A 116 4.66 1.84 -10.77
C TYR A 116 3.53 1.86 -9.75
N GLY A 117 2.29 1.81 -10.22
CA GLY A 117 1.11 1.84 -9.36
C GLY A 117 0.26 0.59 -9.51
N GLY A 118 -0.42 0.20 -8.44
CA GLY A 118 -1.39 -0.87 -8.42
C GLY A 118 -2.44 -0.63 -7.34
N GLU A 119 -3.35 -1.57 -7.16
CA GLU A 119 -4.43 -1.43 -6.20
C GLU A 119 -4.75 -2.78 -5.55
N VAL A 120 -4.99 -2.78 -4.24
CA VAL A 120 -5.41 -3.94 -3.47
C VAL A 120 -6.68 -3.64 -2.67
N ALA A 121 -7.46 -4.68 -2.42
CA ALA A 121 -8.57 -4.66 -1.50
C ALA A 121 -8.16 -5.32 -0.18
N LEU A 122 -8.02 -4.53 0.87
CA LEU A 122 -7.75 -4.99 2.22
C LEU A 122 -9.07 -5.32 2.93
N PHE A 123 -9.20 -6.57 3.40
CA PHE A 123 -10.29 -6.99 4.26
C PHE A 123 -9.80 -7.04 5.69
N PHE A 124 -10.49 -6.39 6.62
CA PHE A 124 -10.06 -6.33 8.01
C PHE A 124 -11.22 -6.21 8.99
N ILE A 125 -10.92 -6.52 10.25
CA ILE A 125 -11.76 -6.21 11.40
C ILE A 125 -11.02 -5.22 12.31
N GLU A 126 -11.77 -4.29 12.90
CA GLU A 126 -11.24 -3.39 13.94
C GLU A 126 -11.23 -4.14 15.28
N VAL A 127 -10.14 -3.97 16.06
CA VAL A 127 -9.94 -4.56 17.39
C VAL A 127 -9.91 -3.46 18.45
#